data_AF-A0A9D9G6N9-F1
#
_entry.id   AF-A0A9D9G6N9-F1
#
_cell.length_a   1.000
_cell.length_b   1.000
_cell.length_c   1.000
_cell.angle_alpha   90.00
_cell.angle_beta   90.00
_cell.angle_gamma   90.00
#
_symmetry.space_group_name_H-M   'P 1'
#
loop_
_entity.id
_entity.type
_entity.pdbx_description
1 polymer ?
#
loop_
_entity_poly.entity_id
_entity_poly.type
_entity_poly.pdbx_seq_one_letter_code
_entity_poly.pdbx_strand_id
1 'polypeptide(L)'
;DQYIKIIDLLVSLKFGKCDYILGFGGGVILDLAGFVASTYKRGIKFISIPTSMLAMVDASVGAKVAINYHGIKNLLGTIYPPQMVIVDPYYLHSLPKEHLINGLMEAYKMGLTLNKDIIKAIKDNNYLEVIKLSLEAKIKIVNEDPFDKDLRHVLNFAHTIAHAIELKMNLLHGIAVAACFKYFIKDENLRAEVINDLKNYVDLGDIYAFIKNNKAEIIEAIKNDKKVVNSYHMFITEVFLTSINKYEFKDIKLEDYEVLLNE
;
A
#
# COMPACT_ATOMS: atom_id res chain seq x y z
N ASP A 1 -2.92 -5.67 -22.20
CA ASP A 1 -2.06 -6.56 -23.02
C ASP A 1 -1.62 -7.84 -22.32
N GLN A 2 -0.85 -7.76 -21.23
CA GLN A 2 -0.33 -8.98 -20.56
C GLN A 2 -1.45 -9.93 -20.09
N TYR A 3 -2.54 -9.37 -19.55
CA TYR A 3 -3.73 -10.14 -19.19
C TYR A 3 -4.27 -10.99 -20.36
N ILE A 4 -4.45 -10.40 -21.55
CA ILE A 4 -4.98 -11.10 -22.72
C ILE A 4 -4.03 -12.22 -23.15
N LYS A 5 -2.71 -11.95 -23.20
CA LYS A 5 -1.70 -12.97 -23.53
C LYS A 5 -1.76 -14.18 -22.60
N ILE A 6 -1.97 -13.96 -21.30
CA ILE A 6 -2.10 -15.04 -20.33
C ILE A 6 -3.39 -15.83 -20.59
N ILE A 7 -4.52 -15.14 -20.83
CA ILE A 7 -5.79 -15.81 -21.14
C ILE A 7 -5.65 -16.69 -22.40
N ASP A 8 -5.04 -16.17 -23.48
CA ASP A 8 -4.82 -16.91 -24.72
C ASP A 8 -3.95 -18.17 -24.47
N LEU A 9 -2.88 -18.02 -23.67
CA LEU A 9 -2.03 -19.14 -23.27
C LEU A 9 -2.83 -20.20 -22.50
N LEU A 10 -3.61 -19.81 -21.48
CA LEU A 10 -4.43 -20.73 -20.69
C LEU A 10 -5.47 -21.47 -21.55
N VAL A 11 -6.07 -20.80 -22.54
CA VAL A 11 -6.99 -21.44 -23.51
C VAL A 11 -6.24 -22.45 -24.36
N SER A 12 -5.08 -22.09 -24.91
CA SER A 12 -4.27 -22.98 -25.77
C SER A 12 -3.81 -24.25 -25.04
N LEU A 13 -3.50 -24.12 -23.75
CA LEU A 13 -3.10 -25.23 -22.87
C LEU A 13 -4.30 -26.02 -22.30
N LYS A 14 -5.53 -25.65 -22.66
CA LYS A 14 -6.78 -26.26 -22.16
C LYS A 14 -6.89 -26.26 -20.63
N PHE A 15 -6.42 -25.19 -19.97
CA PHE A 15 -6.41 -25.07 -18.51
C PHE A 15 -7.83 -25.25 -17.93
N GLY A 16 -7.95 -26.13 -16.94
CA GLY A 16 -9.19 -26.55 -16.30
C GLY A 16 -9.61 -25.67 -15.13
N LYS A 17 -10.81 -25.93 -14.59
CA LYS A 17 -11.30 -25.27 -13.35
C LYS A 17 -10.63 -25.78 -12.08
N CYS A 18 -10.05 -26.98 -12.14
CA CYS A 18 -9.39 -27.63 -11.00
C CYS A 18 -7.91 -27.24 -10.88
N ASP A 19 -7.36 -26.62 -11.93
CA ASP A 19 -5.96 -26.19 -11.98
C ASP A 19 -5.74 -24.93 -11.15
N TYR A 20 -4.46 -24.63 -10.90
CA TYR A 20 -4.01 -23.57 -10.02
C TYR A 20 -3.17 -22.55 -10.81
N ILE A 21 -3.47 -21.28 -10.64
CA ILE A 21 -2.54 -20.20 -10.98
C ILE A 21 -1.66 -19.93 -9.77
N LEU A 22 -0.34 -19.99 -9.98
CA LEU A 22 0.64 -19.60 -8.99
C LEU A 22 1.17 -18.21 -9.38
N GLY A 23 0.87 -17.20 -8.56
CA GLY A 23 1.49 -15.88 -8.69
C GLY A 23 2.81 -15.88 -7.95
N PHE A 24 3.93 -15.75 -8.66
CA PHE A 24 5.26 -15.72 -8.10
C PHE A 24 5.95 -14.40 -8.44
N GLY A 25 6.08 -13.50 -7.47
CA GLY A 25 6.67 -12.18 -7.72
C GLY A 25 6.31 -11.12 -6.68
N GLY A 26 6.58 -9.85 -7.01
CA GLY A 26 6.08 -8.71 -6.25
C GLY A 26 4.60 -8.41 -6.51
N GLY A 27 4.06 -7.38 -5.86
CA GLY A 27 2.62 -7.05 -5.88
C GLY A 27 1.98 -6.97 -7.27
N VAL A 28 2.68 -6.38 -8.25
CA VAL A 28 2.18 -6.29 -9.64
C VAL A 28 1.91 -7.67 -10.27
N ILE A 29 2.79 -8.64 -10.02
CA ILE A 29 2.63 -10.00 -10.54
C ILE A 29 1.49 -10.71 -9.81
N LEU A 30 1.40 -10.53 -8.49
CA LEU A 30 0.35 -11.15 -7.68
C LEU A 30 -1.04 -10.61 -8.05
N ASP A 31 -1.16 -9.30 -8.26
CA ASP A 31 -2.39 -8.65 -8.69
C ASP A 31 -2.83 -9.14 -10.08
N LEU A 32 -1.90 -9.21 -11.04
CA LEU A 32 -2.18 -9.73 -12.37
C LEU A 32 -2.60 -11.21 -12.31
N ALA A 33 -1.84 -12.05 -11.61
CA ALA A 33 -2.14 -13.48 -11.48
C ALA A 33 -3.50 -13.71 -10.80
N GLY A 34 -3.79 -12.96 -9.73
CA GLY A 34 -5.06 -13.02 -9.02
C GLY A 34 -6.23 -12.54 -9.87
N PHE A 35 -6.06 -11.46 -10.66
CA PHE A 35 -7.09 -10.97 -11.57
C PHE A 35 -7.34 -11.93 -12.74
N VAL A 36 -6.31 -12.57 -13.29
CA VAL A 36 -6.47 -13.67 -14.26
C VAL A 36 -7.23 -14.81 -13.62
N ALA A 37 -6.87 -15.23 -12.41
CA ALA A 37 -7.53 -16.33 -11.71
C ALA A 37 -9.00 -16.04 -11.41
N SER A 38 -9.35 -14.81 -11.04
CA SER A 38 -10.73 -14.43 -10.71
C SER A 38 -11.65 -14.39 -11.92
N THR A 39 -11.11 -14.10 -13.11
CA THR A 39 -11.88 -13.89 -14.34
C THR A 39 -11.88 -15.12 -15.25
N TYR A 40 -10.78 -15.87 -15.33
CA TYR A 40 -10.67 -17.06 -16.16
C TYR A 40 -11.67 -18.13 -15.70
N LYS A 41 -12.54 -18.58 -16.62
CA LYS A 41 -13.65 -19.51 -16.35
C LYS A 41 -14.55 -19.10 -15.16
N ARG A 42 -14.64 -17.79 -14.88
CA ARG A 42 -15.36 -17.18 -13.75
C ARG A 42 -14.80 -17.56 -12.38
N GLY A 43 -13.49 -17.79 -12.30
CA GLY A 43 -12.81 -18.14 -11.06
C GLY A 43 -12.14 -19.51 -11.15
N ILE A 44 -10.83 -19.53 -10.95
CA ILE A 44 -10.02 -20.73 -10.72
C ILE A 44 -9.06 -20.49 -9.56
N LYS A 45 -8.50 -21.58 -9.04
CA LYS A 45 -7.70 -21.55 -7.82
C LYS A 45 -6.44 -20.70 -8.00
N PHE A 46 -6.09 -19.93 -6.96
CA PHE A 46 -4.95 -19.02 -6.94
C PHE A 46 -4.11 -19.23 -5.68
N ILE A 47 -2.79 -19.32 -5.86
CA ILE A 47 -1.81 -19.33 -4.77
C ILE A 47 -0.87 -18.13 -4.98
N SER A 48 -0.63 -17.38 -3.91
CA SER A 48 0.23 -16.20 -3.91
C SER A 48 1.57 -16.52 -3.27
N ILE A 49 2.67 -16.22 -3.97
CA ILE A 49 4.04 -16.45 -3.53
C ILE A 49 4.79 -15.11 -3.65
N PRO A 50 4.67 -14.21 -2.65
CA PRO A 50 5.31 -12.91 -2.68
C PRO A 50 6.84 -13.02 -2.60
N THR A 51 7.54 -12.27 -3.46
CA THR A 51 9.01 -12.23 -3.51
C THR A 51 9.61 -10.85 -3.20
N SER A 52 8.77 -9.84 -2.92
CA SER A 52 9.22 -8.52 -2.49
C SER A 52 8.72 -8.22 -1.08
N MET A 53 9.47 -7.39 -0.34
CA MET A 53 9.09 -7.01 1.03
C MET A 53 7.69 -6.40 1.07
N LEU A 54 7.39 -5.49 0.14
CA LEU A 54 6.07 -4.86 0.02
C LEU A 54 4.95 -5.90 -0.21
N ALA A 55 5.20 -6.89 -1.05
CA ALA A 55 4.23 -7.95 -1.29
C ALA A 55 4.03 -8.83 -0.05
N MET A 56 5.11 -9.14 0.67
CA MET A 56 5.08 -10.01 1.86
C MET A 56 4.37 -9.36 3.06
N VAL A 57 4.49 -8.04 3.24
CA VAL A 57 3.86 -7.33 4.38
C VAL A 57 2.45 -6.85 4.08
N ASP A 58 2.15 -6.58 2.81
CA ASP A 58 0.91 -5.91 2.41
C ASP A 58 0.22 -6.64 1.24
N ALA A 59 0.74 -6.54 0.01
CA ALA A 59 -0.05 -6.86 -1.19
C ALA A 59 -0.54 -8.32 -1.31
N SER A 60 0.14 -9.29 -0.68
CA SER A 60 -0.28 -10.69 -0.75
C SER A 60 -1.54 -11.01 0.06
N VAL A 61 -1.98 -10.10 0.93
CA VAL A 61 -3.14 -10.27 1.82
C VAL A 61 -4.14 -9.13 1.63
N GLY A 62 -5.44 -9.45 1.57
CA GLY A 62 -6.52 -8.46 1.45
C GLY A 62 -7.43 -8.62 0.23
N ALA A 63 -7.17 -9.64 -0.60
CA ALA A 63 -8.01 -10.10 -1.72
C ALA A 63 -8.24 -9.11 -2.87
N LYS A 64 -7.81 -7.85 -2.76
CA LYS A 64 -7.91 -6.87 -3.84
C LYS A 64 -6.87 -7.22 -4.90
N VAL A 65 -7.33 -7.60 -6.09
CA VAL A 65 -6.48 -7.90 -7.25
C VAL A 65 -6.95 -7.05 -8.41
N ALA A 66 -6.02 -6.38 -9.10
CA ALA A 66 -6.39 -5.42 -10.13
C ALA A 66 -5.30 -5.25 -11.19
N ILE A 67 -5.68 -4.65 -12.32
CA ILE A 67 -4.76 -4.19 -13.35
C ILE A 67 -5.00 -2.72 -13.64
N ASN A 68 -3.95 -2.07 -14.13
CA ASN A 68 -4.02 -0.69 -14.58
C ASN A 68 -4.75 -0.60 -15.92
N TYR A 69 -5.46 0.50 -16.18
CA TYR A 69 -6.16 0.75 -17.43
C TYR A 69 -5.89 2.17 -17.92
N HIS A 70 -5.29 2.32 -19.10
CA HIS A 70 -4.90 3.62 -19.69
C HIS A 70 -4.24 4.60 -18.69
N GLY A 71 -3.25 4.12 -17.94
CA GLY A 71 -2.52 4.93 -16.95
C GLY A 71 -3.22 5.07 -15.59
N ILE A 72 -4.46 4.62 -15.46
CA ILE A 72 -5.20 4.65 -14.19
C ILE A 72 -4.84 3.40 -13.37
N LYS A 73 -4.19 3.59 -12.22
CA LYS A 73 -3.72 2.52 -11.32
C LYS A 73 -4.87 1.71 -10.76
N ASN A 74 -4.81 0.37 -10.80
CA ASN A 74 -5.76 -0.56 -10.17
C ASN A 74 -7.23 -0.26 -10.50
N LEU A 75 -7.57 0.04 -11.75
CA LEU A 75 -8.95 0.38 -12.16
C LEU A 75 -9.82 -0.85 -12.37
N LEU A 76 -9.29 -1.86 -13.05
CA LEU A 76 -10.03 -3.07 -13.37
C LEU A 76 -9.61 -4.15 -12.39
N GLY A 77 -10.52 -4.59 -11.52
CA GLY A 77 -10.15 -5.52 -10.46
C GLY A 77 -11.34 -6.25 -9.85
N THR A 78 -11.03 -7.17 -8.95
CA THR A 78 -11.99 -7.98 -8.20
C THR A 78 -11.52 -8.16 -6.76
N ILE A 79 -12.43 -8.54 -5.86
CA ILE A 79 -12.07 -9.08 -4.55
C ILE A 79 -12.01 -10.60 -4.69
N TYR A 80 -10.80 -11.15 -4.81
CA TYR A 80 -10.54 -12.57 -5.02
C TYR A 80 -9.39 -13.06 -4.11
N PRO A 81 -9.70 -13.70 -2.98
CA PRO A 81 -8.66 -14.14 -2.04
C PRO A 81 -7.88 -15.33 -2.62
N PRO A 82 -6.55 -15.40 -2.40
CA PRO A 82 -5.80 -16.62 -2.68
C PRO A 82 -6.26 -17.75 -1.75
N GLN A 83 -6.13 -18.99 -2.21
CA GLN A 83 -6.33 -20.17 -1.35
C GLN A 83 -5.21 -20.33 -0.32
N MET A 84 -4.01 -19.86 -0.66
CA MET A 84 -2.82 -19.93 0.18
C MET A 84 -1.87 -18.79 -0.18
N VAL A 85 -1.19 -18.25 0.83
CA VAL A 85 -0.05 -17.35 0.67
C VAL A 85 1.17 -18.06 1.23
N ILE A 86 2.21 -18.23 0.41
CA ILE A 86 3.46 -18.89 0.80
C ILE A 86 4.56 -17.83 0.88
N VAL A 87 5.00 -17.52 2.09
CA VAL A 87 6.01 -16.49 2.33
C VAL A 87 7.34 -17.14 2.69
N ASP A 88 8.38 -16.80 1.93
CA ASP A 88 9.75 -17.19 2.21
C ASP A 88 10.67 -15.95 2.17
N PRO A 89 11.15 -15.46 3.34
CA PRO A 89 12.05 -14.32 3.40
C PRO A 89 13.36 -14.50 2.64
N TYR A 90 13.73 -15.73 2.26
CA TYR A 90 14.93 -15.99 1.47
C TYR A 90 14.97 -15.17 0.17
N TYR A 91 13.81 -14.93 -0.47
CA TYR A 91 13.74 -14.13 -1.70
C TYR A 91 14.22 -12.68 -1.51
N LEU A 92 14.17 -12.15 -0.29
CA LEU A 92 14.65 -10.79 0.02
C LEU A 92 16.16 -10.64 -0.19
N HIS A 93 16.95 -11.72 -0.17
CA HIS A 93 18.39 -11.66 -0.42
C HIS A 93 18.74 -11.14 -1.82
N SER A 94 17.88 -11.38 -2.80
CA SER A 94 18.06 -10.89 -4.18
C SER A 94 17.36 -9.55 -4.46
N LEU A 95 16.60 -9.03 -3.50
CA LEU A 95 15.80 -7.82 -3.69
C LEU A 95 16.69 -6.58 -3.58
N PRO A 96 16.64 -5.64 -4.54
CA PRO A 96 17.37 -4.39 -4.44
C PRO A 96 17.00 -3.64 -3.15
N LYS A 97 17.98 -2.97 -2.55
CA LYS A 97 17.85 -2.34 -1.21
C LYS A 97 16.71 -1.33 -1.17
N GLU A 98 16.54 -0.55 -2.22
CA GLU A 98 15.46 0.42 -2.39
C GLU A 98 14.07 -0.24 -2.36
N HIS A 99 13.92 -1.45 -2.92
CA HIS A 99 12.68 -2.21 -2.89
C HIS A 99 12.43 -2.92 -1.55
N LEU A 100 13.50 -3.28 -0.83
CA LEU A 100 13.40 -3.72 0.55
C LEU A 100 12.89 -2.58 1.44
N ILE A 101 13.51 -1.40 1.36
CA ILE A 101 13.10 -0.20 2.10
C ILE A 101 11.65 0.18 1.76
N ASN A 102 11.29 0.16 0.48
CA ASN A 102 9.92 0.42 0.02
C ASN A 102 8.88 -0.45 0.76
N GLY A 103 9.16 -1.74 0.96
CA GLY A 103 8.28 -2.61 1.74
C GLY A 103 8.34 -2.34 3.25
N LEU A 104 9.53 -2.05 3.79
CA LEU A 104 9.69 -1.71 5.20
C LEU A 104 8.91 -0.45 5.59
N MET A 105 8.75 0.52 4.69
CA MET A 105 7.98 1.73 4.98
C MET A 105 6.48 1.48 5.13
N GLU A 106 5.91 0.54 4.35
CA GLU A 106 4.53 0.09 4.59
C GLU A 106 4.38 -0.69 5.90
N ALA A 107 5.40 -1.48 6.26
CA ALA A 107 5.44 -2.13 7.56
C ALA A 107 5.55 -1.09 8.70
N TYR A 108 6.37 -0.04 8.52
CA TYR A 108 6.51 1.05 9.48
C TYR A 108 5.19 1.78 9.70
N LYS A 109 4.43 2.03 8.62
CA LYS A 109 3.07 2.58 8.68
C LYS A 109 2.16 1.74 9.59
N MET A 110 2.13 0.42 9.39
CA MET A 110 1.38 -0.50 10.25
C MET A 110 1.94 -0.53 11.67
N GLY A 111 3.23 -0.31 11.84
CA GLY A 111 3.88 -0.15 13.13
C GLY A 111 3.39 1.06 13.91
N LEU A 112 3.16 2.18 13.21
CA LEU A 112 2.62 3.40 13.82
C LEU A 112 1.14 3.26 14.17
N THR A 113 0.35 2.63 13.32
CA THR A 113 -1.12 2.64 13.44
C THR A 113 -1.69 1.43 14.16
N LEU A 114 -1.05 0.26 14.09
CA LEU A 114 -1.62 -1.01 14.53
C LEU A 114 -0.76 -1.76 15.55
N ASN A 115 0.55 -1.89 15.29
CA ASN A 115 1.43 -2.68 16.15
C ASN A 115 2.87 -2.14 16.20
N LYS A 116 3.16 -1.34 17.24
CA LYS A 116 4.49 -0.79 17.53
C LYS A 116 5.66 -1.77 17.47
N ASP A 117 5.44 -3.07 17.74
CA ASP A 117 6.52 -4.06 17.74
C ASP A 117 7.09 -4.29 16.33
N ILE A 118 6.33 -3.94 15.28
CA ILE A 118 6.83 -3.91 13.90
C ILE A 118 8.00 -2.92 13.77
N ILE A 119 7.89 -1.71 14.34
CA ILE A 119 8.95 -0.69 14.28
C ILE A 119 10.22 -1.22 14.96
N LYS A 120 10.06 -1.90 16.09
CA LYS A 120 11.17 -2.54 16.78
C LYS A 120 11.83 -3.60 15.90
N ALA A 121 11.06 -4.49 15.28
CA ALA A 121 11.58 -5.53 14.40
C ALA A 121 12.30 -4.96 13.16
N ILE A 122 11.83 -3.82 12.62
CA ILE A 122 12.52 -3.09 11.53
C ILE A 122 13.90 -2.63 12.01
N LYS A 123 13.98 -1.98 13.18
CA LYS A 123 15.25 -1.49 13.76
C LYS A 123 16.24 -2.63 14.04
N ASP A 124 15.73 -3.79 14.46
CA ASP A 124 16.52 -5.00 14.71
C ASP A 124 16.90 -5.75 13.41
N ASN A 125 16.48 -5.27 12.23
CA ASN A 125 16.63 -5.95 10.93
C ASN A 125 16.07 -7.39 10.92
N ASN A 126 15.07 -7.68 11.75
CA ASN A 126 14.44 -8.99 11.83
C ASN A 126 13.27 -9.08 10.83
N TYR A 127 13.60 -9.28 9.55
CA TYR A 127 12.59 -9.23 8.47
C TYR A 127 11.50 -10.30 8.58
N LEU A 128 11.81 -11.49 9.12
CA LEU A 128 10.80 -12.52 9.36
C LEU A 128 9.76 -12.03 10.39
N GLU A 129 10.21 -11.40 11.46
CA GLU A 129 9.31 -10.83 12.48
C GLU A 129 8.53 -9.64 11.93
N VAL A 130 9.15 -8.77 11.13
CA VAL A 130 8.45 -7.67 10.44
C VAL A 130 7.32 -8.21 9.58
N ILE A 131 7.59 -9.24 8.76
CA ILE A 131 6.60 -9.88 7.89
C ILE A 131 5.46 -10.47 8.72
N LYS A 132 5.79 -11.26 9.74
CA LYS A 132 4.80 -11.94 10.59
C LYS A 132 3.87 -10.95 11.27
N LEU A 133 4.43 -9.96 11.98
CA LEU A 133 3.64 -8.95 12.70
C LEU A 133 2.80 -8.08 11.76
N SER A 134 3.33 -7.75 10.58
CA SER A 134 2.60 -7.01 9.55
C SER A 134 1.40 -7.79 9.02
N LEU A 135 1.60 -9.08 8.71
CA LEU A 135 0.54 -9.96 8.24
C LEU A 135 -0.53 -10.17 9.32
N GLU A 136 -0.15 -10.40 10.57
CA GLU A 136 -1.09 -10.54 11.69
C GLU A 136 -1.94 -9.26 11.86
N ALA A 137 -1.30 -8.09 11.84
CA ALA A 137 -2.00 -6.81 11.92
C ALA A 137 -2.95 -6.59 10.74
N LYS A 138 -2.51 -6.88 9.52
CA LYS A 138 -3.32 -6.70 8.31
C LYS A 138 -4.49 -7.69 8.26
N ILE A 139 -4.27 -8.96 8.57
CA ILE A 139 -5.32 -9.99 8.60
C ILE A 139 -6.39 -9.61 9.60
N LYS A 140 -6.01 -9.12 10.80
CA LYS A 140 -6.96 -8.66 11.81
C LYS A 140 -7.87 -7.56 11.24
N ILE A 141 -7.30 -6.50 10.66
CA ILE A 141 -8.07 -5.39 10.10
C ILE A 141 -8.94 -5.82 8.92
N VAL A 142 -8.42 -6.66 8.02
CA VAL A 142 -9.17 -7.18 6.87
C VAL A 142 -10.34 -8.06 7.31
N ASN A 143 -10.19 -8.87 8.36
CA ASN A 143 -11.27 -9.70 8.88
C ASN A 143 -12.35 -8.88 9.59
N GLU A 144 -11.97 -7.80 10.27
CA GLU A 144 -12.90 -6.88 10.92
C GLU A 144 -13.68 -6.03 9.89
N ASP A 145 -13.05 -5.65 8.77
CA ASP A 145 -13.69 -4.92 7.67
C ASP A 145 -13.27 -5.45 6.27
N PRO A 146 -13.89 -6.55 5.79
CA PRO A 146 -13.50 -7.21 4.54
C PRO A 146 -13.76 -6.37 3.29
N PHE A 147 -14.75 -5.49 3.35
CA PHE A 147 -15.23 -4.71 2.20
C PHE A 147 -14.71 -3.27 2.16
N ASP A 148 -13.86 -2.88 3.12
CA ASP A 148 -13.21 -1.56 3.18
C ASP A 148 -14.24 -0.42 3.28
N LYS A 149 -15.07 -0.46 4.32
CA LYS A 149 -16.14 0.51 4.55
C LYS A 149 -15.88 1.46 5.73
N ASP A 150 -15.10 1.02 6.71
CA ASP A 150 -14.91 1.72 7.98
C ASP A 150 -13.47 1.54 8.49
N LEU A 151 -13.24 0.54 9.35
CA LEU A 151 -11.98 0.37 10.08
C LEU A 151 -10.77 0.23 9.17
N ARG A 152 -10.92 -0.45 8.02
CA ARG A 152 -9.81 -0.73 7.11
C ARG A 152 -9.20 0.54 6.50
N HIS A 153 -9.90 1.67 6.58
CA HIS A 153 -9.35 2.98 6.24
C HIS A 153 -8.10 3.35 7.05
N VAL A 154 -7.87 2.75 8.23
CA VAL A 154 -6.60 2.93 8.98
C VAL A 154 -5.36 2.60 8.14
N LEU A 155 -5.46 1.63 7.23
CA LEU A 155 -4.37 1.23 6.34
C LEU A 155 -4.03 2.31 5.31
N ASN A 156 -4.91 3.30 5.12
CA ASN A 156 -4.70 4.44 4.22
C ASN A 156 -3.99 5.61 4.90
N PHE A 157 -3.46 5.44 6.13
CA PHE A 157 -2.66 6.47 6.82
C PHE A 157 -1.58 7.05 5.88
N ALA A 158 -1.60 8.38 5.73
CA ALA A 158 -0.72 9.16 4.86
C ALA A 158 -0.82 8.93 3.34
N HIS A 159 -1.71 8.05 2.86
CA HIS A 159 -1.74 7.65 1.45
C HIS A 159 -2.20 8.74 0.48
N THR A 160 -3.02 9.69 0.93
CA THR A 160 -3.65 10.67 0.03
C THR A 160 -2.63 11.64 -0.56
N ILE A 161 -1.75 12.23 0.26
CA ILE A 161 -0.63 13.05 -0.23
C ILE A 161 0.41 12.16 -0.92
N ALA A 162 0.64 10.94 -0.40
CA ALA A 162 1.61 10.01 -0.94
C ALA A 162 1.34 9.64 -2.40
N HIS A 163 0.09 9.33 -2.77
CA HIS A 163 -0.26 9.01 -4.15
C HIS A 163 0.02 10.17 -5.11
N ALA A 164 -0.23 11.42 -4.68
CA ALA A 164 0.05 12.60 -5.49
C ALA A 164 1.55 12.76 -5.76
N ILE A 165 2.41 12.60 -4.74
CA ILE A 165 3.86 12.74 -4.91
C ILE A 165 4.51 11.51 -5.54
N GLU A 166 3.97 10.30 -5.35
CA GLU A 166 4.45 9.04 -5.94
C GLU A 166 4.53 9.18 -7.46
N LEU A 167 3.44 9.64 -8.08
CA LEU A 167 3.35 9.82 -9.53
C LEU A 167 4.21 10.98 -10.04
N LYS A 168 4.22 12.11 -9.32
CA LYS A 168 4.89 13.34 -9.76
C LYS A 168 6.42 13.25 -9.68
N MET A 169 6.93 12.55 -8.67
CA MET A 169 8.37 12.39 -8.44
C MET A 169 8.89 11.01 -8.90
N ASN A 170 8.02 10.12 -9.38
CA ASN A 170 8.36 8.74 -9.73
C ASN A 170 9.04 7.99 -8.56
N LEU A 171 8.48 8.17 -7.35
CA LEU A 171 8.98 7.52 -6.13
C LEU A 171 8.44 6.09 -6.02
N LEU A 172 9.18 5.26 -5.29
CA LEU A 172 8.63 3.99 -4.82
C LEU A 172 7.52 4.25 -3.79
N HIS A 173 6.45 3.47 -3.85
CA HIS A 173 5.21 3.68 -3.09
C HIS A 173 5.41 3.92 -1.59
N GLY A 174 6.08 3.01 -0.88
CA GLY A 174 6.32 3.13 0.56
C GLY A 174 7.21 4.32 0.91
N ILE A 175 8.09 4.75 0.01
CA ILE A 175 8.91 5.96 0.20
C ILE A 175 8.02 7.21 0.20
N ALA A 176 7.10 7.30 -0.77
CA ALA A 176 6.13 8.38 -0.83
C ALA A 176 5.20 8.37 0.40
N VAL A 177 4.76 7.19 0.84
CA VAL A 177 3.92 7.04 2.04
C VAL A 177 4.65 7.48 3.31
N ALA A 178 5.89 7.03 3.51
CA ALA A 178 6.68 7.40 4.69
C ALA A 178 6.97 8.90 4.77
N ALA A 179 7.32 9.54 3.65
CA ALA A 179 7.55 10.99 3.62
C ALA A 179 6.30 11.77 4.07
N CYS A 180 5.11 11.23 3.82
CA CYS A 180 3.87 11.90 4.19
C CYS A 180 3.45 11.72 5.65
N PHE A 181 4.09 10.84 6.44
CA PHE A 181 3.70 10.60 7.85
C PHE A 181 3.65 11.88 8.66
N LYS A 182 4.58 12.82 8.43
CA LYS A 182 4.68 14.06 9.21
C LYS A 182 3.41 14.91 9.20
N TYR A 183 2.65 14.88 8.10
CA TYR A 183 1.44 15.69 7.92
C TYR A 183 0.25 15.12 8.70
N PHE A 184 0.32 13.86 9.12
CA PHE A 184 -0.80 13.16 9.76
C PHE A 184 -0.51 12.75 11.20
N ILE A 185 0.66 13.07 11.76
CA ILE A 185 0.99 12.84 13.17
C ILE A 185 0.74 14.13 13.94
N LYS A 186 -0.23 14.15 14.86
CA LYS A 186 -0.57 15.35 15.65
C LYS A 186 0.43 15.66 16.76
N ASP A 187 1.01 14.63 17.39
CA ASP A 187 1.97 14.81 18.48
C ASP A 187 3.34 15.23 17.93
N GLU A 188 3.82 16.42 18.31
CA GLU A 188 5.06 17.00 17.78
C GLU A 188 6.31 16.18 18.13
N ASN A 189 6.35 15.57 19.32
CA ASN A 189 7.48 14.76 19.76
C ASN A 189 7.58 13.47 18.95
N LEU A 190 6.45 12.77 18.79
CA LEU A 190 6.34 11.59 17.96
C LEU A 190 6.63 11.91 16.50
N ARG A 191 6.12 13.03 15.99
CA ARG A 191 6.39 13.50 14.62
C ARG A 191 7.90 13.69 14.42
N ALA A 192 8.59 14.35 15.35
CA ALA A 192 10.03 14.55 15.30
C ALA A 192 10.81 13.23 15.40
N GLU A 193 10.42 12.33 16.30
CA GLU A 193 11.02 11.00 16.44
C GLU A 193 10.92 10.20 15.14
N VAL A 194 9.72 10.12 14.56
CA VAL A 194 9.45 9.39 13.32
C VAL A 194 10.25 9.99 12.16
N ILE A 195 10.26 11.31 11.99
CA ILE A 195 11.07 11.96 10.95
C ILE A 195 12.55 11.64 11.13
N ASN A 196 13.06 11.66 12.37
CA ASN A 196 14.45 11.35 12.65
C ASN A 196 14.79 9.90 12.30
N ASP A 197 13.91 8.95 12.62
CA ASP A 197 14.10 7.54 12.30
C ASP A 197 14.03 7.27 10.78
N LEU A 198 13.09 7.93 10.08
CA LEU A 198 12.93 7.79 8.63
C LEU A 198 14.16 8.21 7.83
N LYS A 199 14.97 9.15 8.33
CA LYS A 199 16.23 9.57 7.68
C LYS A 199 17.24 8.44 7.51
N ASN A 200 17.12 7.35 8.27
CA ASN A 200 17.95 6.16 8.10
C ASN A 200 17.60 5.36 6.82
N TYR A 201 16.44 5.62 6.22
CA TYR A 201 15.86 4.83 5.14
C TYR A 201 15.54 5.65 3.90
N VAL A 202 15.13 6.91 4.07
CA VAL A 202 14.60 7.77 3.01
C VAL A 202 15.32 9.11 3.01
N ASP A 203 15.73 9.57 1.82
CA ASP A 203 16.15 10.96 1.64
C ASP A 203 14.92 11.88 1.58
N LEU A 204 14.55 12.41 2.75
CA LEU A 204 13.39 13.28 2.92
C LEU A 204 13.61 14.69 2.39
N GLY A 205 14.87 15.12 2.18
CA GLY A 205 15.20 16.51 1.86
C GLY A 205 14.58 16.96 0.54
N ASP A 206 14.85 16.21 -0.52
CA ASP A 206 14.35 16.48 -1.87
C ASP A 206 12.82 16.36 -1.95
N ILE A 207 12.24 15.38 -1.24
CA ILE A 207 10.80 15.17 -1.20
C ILE A 207 10.09 16.35 -0.53
N TYR A 208 10.60 16.83 0.60
CA TYR A 208 10.01 17.98 1.30
C TYR A 208 10.20 19.29 0.53
N ALA A 209 11.34 19.47 -0.13
CA ALA A 209 11.54 20.61 -1.03
C ALA A 209 10.53 20.58 -2.18
N PHE A 210 10.30 19.41 -2.80
CA PHE A 210 9.31 19.24 -3.84
C PHE A 210 7.89 19.57 -3.35
N ILE A 211 7.46 18.99 -2.21
CA ILE A 211 6.12 19.23 -1.66
C ILE A 211 5.91 20.71 -1.37
N LYS A 212 6.91 21.38 -0.77
CA LYS A 212 6.83 22.80 -0.45
C LYS A 212 6.63 23.67 -1.69
N ASN A 213 7.29 23.33 -2.80
CA ASN A 213 7.28 24.12 -4.03
C ASN A 213 6.11 23.79 -4.98
N ASN A 214 5.45 22.64 -4.82
CA ASN A 214 4.45 22.13 -5.77
C ASN A 214 3.08 21.86 -5.12
N LYS A 215 2.71 22.62 -4.07
CA LYS A 215 1.46 22.42 -3.30
C LYS A 215 0.21 22.42 -4.17
N ALA A 216 0.08 23.41 -5.07
CA ALA A 216 -1.07 23.51 -5.96
C ALA A 216 -1.23 22.28 -6.84
N GLU A 217 -0.12 21.77 -7.40
CA GLU A 217 -0.13 20.55 -8.21
C GLU A 217 -0.47 19.29 -7.41
N ILE A 218 -0.02 19.22 -6.15
CA ILE A 218 -0.34 18.11 -5.25
C ILE A 218 -1.84 18.12 -4.93
N ILE A 219 -2.41 19.27 -4.59
CA ILE A 219 -3.85 19.41 -4.31
C ILE A 219 -4.68 19.06 -5.55
N GLU A 220 -4.25 19.47 -6.74
CA GLU A 220 -4.90 19.10 -7.99
C GLU A 220 -4.82 17.58 -8.25
N ALA A 221 -3.68 16.94 -7.95
CA ALA A 221 -3.56 15.49 -8.07
C ALA A 221 -4.49 14.76 -7.08
N ILE A 222 -4.61 15.23 -5.84
CA ILE A 222 -5.54 14.70 -4.83
C ILE A 222 -7.00 14.81 -5.32
N LYS A 223 -7.35 15.93 -5.97
CA LYS A 223 -8.68 16.15 -6.55
C LYS A 223 -9.09 15.07 -7.55
N ASN A 224 -8.11 14.55 -8.30
CA ASN A 224 -8.31 13.56 -9.35
C ASN A 224 -8.18 12.09 -8.84
N ASP A 225 -7.86 11.89 -7.55
CA ASP A 225 -7.77 10.55 -6.96
C ASP A 225 -9.17 9.92 -6.76
N LYS A 226 -9.22 8.59 -6.91
CA LYS A 226 -10.45 7.78 -6.84
C LYS A 226 -11.17 7.81 -5.51
N LYS A 227 -10.51 8.29 -4.44
CA LYS A 227 -11.15 8.46 -3.12
C LYS A 227 -12.17 9.59 -3.08
N VAL A 228 -12.18 10.49 -4.07
CA VAL A 228 -13.16 11.59 -4.08
C VAL A 228 -14.53 11.07 -4.52
N VAL A 229 -15.37 10.78 -3.54
CA VAL A 229 -16.78 10.44 -3.76
C VAL A 229 -17.51 11.66 -4.31
N ASN A 230 -18.27 11.45 -5.40
CA ASN A 230 -19.19 12.37 -6.10
C ASN A 230 -20.08 13.19 -5.13
N SER A 231 -19.52 14.20 -4.50
CA SER A 231 -20.23 15.10 -3.61
C SER A 231 -19.73 16.52 -3.82
N TYR A 232 -20.66 17.47 -3.85
CA TYR A 232 -20.47 18.89 -4.12
C TYR A 232 -19.46 19.60 -3.18
N HIS A 233 -18.90 18.91 -2.18
CA HIS A 233 -18.01 19.46 -1.17
C HIS A 233 -16.65 18.73 -1.00
N MET A 234 -16.34 17.72 -1.83
CA MET A 234 -15.05 16.98 -1.88
C MET A 234 -14.35 16.81 -0.51
N PHE A 235 -14.96 16.04 0.38
CA PHE A 235 -14.32 15.59 1.62
C PHE A 235 -13.54 14.30 1.40
N ILE A 236 -12.41 14.15 2.10
CA ILE A 236 -11.61 12.92 2.14
C ILE A 236 -11.43 12.54 3.61
N THR A 237 -11.82 11.32 3.98
CA THR A 237 -11.61 10.78 5.32
C THR A 237 -10.14 10.40 5.48
N GLU A 238 -9.44 11.15 6.32
CA GLU A 238 -8.03 10.96 6.65
C GLU A 238 -7.83 10.34 8.02
N VAL A 239 -6.66 9.74 8.21
CA VAL A 239 -6.25 9.11 9.47
C VAL A 239 -5.22 10.00 10.14
N PHE A 240 -5.53 10.49 11.35
CA PHE A 240 -4.59 11.27 12.15
C PHE A 240 -4.10 10.47 13.34
N LEU A 241 -2.78 10.37 13.51
CA LEU A 241 -2.14 9.68 14.63
C LEU A 241 -1.99 10.63 15.82
N THR A 242 -2.53 10.25 16.98
CA THR A 242 -2.37 10.99 18.25
C THR A 242 -1.26 10.43 19.13
N SER A 243 -1.07 9.11 19.09
CA SER A 243 0.10 8.40 19.59
C SER A 243 0.24 7.09 18.84
N ILE A 244 1.35 6.37 18.99
CA ILE A 244 1.47 5.02 18.41
C ILE A 244 0.27 4.16 18.84
N ASN A 245 -0.33 3.44 17.88
CA ASN A 245 -1.54 2.63 18.01
C ASN A 245 -2.84 3.42 18.36
N LYS A 246 -2.82 4.76 18.35
CA LYS A 246 -4.02 5.60 18.57
C LYS A 246 -4.21 6.60 17.45
N TYR A 247 -5.31 6.48 16.74
CA TYR A 247 -5.65 7.32 15.62
C TYR A 247 -7.13 7.74 15.66
N GLU A 248 -7.44 8.79 14.92
CA GLU A 248 -8.80 9.25 14.66
C GLU A 248 -9.02 9.38 13.16
N PHE A 249 -10.26 9.16 12.72
CA PHE A 249 -10.70 9.47 11.37
C PHE A 249 -11.26 10.89 11.34
N LYS A 250 -10.80 11.70 10.38
CA LYS A 250 -11.29 13.07 10.21
C LYS A 250 -11.51 13.36 8.73
N ASP A 251 -12.69 13.86 8.40
CA ASP A 251 -12.98 14.36 7.06
C ASP A 251 -12.29 15.72 6.86
N ILE A 252 -11.44 15.79 5.84
CA ILE A 252 -10.72 16.99 5.44
C ILE A 252 -11.30 17.45 4.11
N LYS A 253 -11.65 18.74 4.02
CA LYS A 253 -12.02 19.33 2.74
C LYS A 253 -10.79 19.52 1.86
N LEU A 254 -10.96 19.43 0.55
CA LEU A 254 -9.88 19.67 -0.39
C LEU A 254 -9.18 21.03 -0.19
N GLU A 255 -9.91 22.07 0.18
CA GLU A 255 -9.38 23.42 0.46
C GLU A 255 -8.46 23.47 1.69
N ASP A 256 -8.64 22.58 2.66
CA ASP A 256 -7.86 22.56 3.91
C ASP A 256 -6.51 21.85 3.76
N TYR A 257 -6.25 21.18 2.63
CA TYR A 257 -4.97 20.53 2.35
C TYR A 257 -3.82 21.53 2.23
N GLU A 258 -4.09 22.78 1.82
CA GLU A 258 -3.05 23.81 1.78
C GLU A 258 -2.52 24.11 3.18
N VAL A 259 -3.40 24.16 4.18
CA VAL A 259 -3.02 24.33 5.59
C VAL A 259 -2.19 23.14 6.06
N LEU A 260 -2.62 21.92 5.74
CA LEU A 260 -1.91 20.69 6.10
C LEU A 260 -0.49 20.64 5.52
N LEU A 261 -0.31 21.07 4.27
CA LEU A 261 0.99 21.11 3.59
C LEU A 261 1.91 22.25 4.04
N ASN A 262 1.43 23.15 4.92
CA ASN A 262 2.22 24.22 5.52
C ASN A 262 2.89 23.81 6.85
N GLU A 263 2.47 22.70 7.48
CA GLU A 263 3.12 22.10 8.66
C GLU A 263 4.41 21.33 8.31
#